data_AF-A0A3R9RLH0-F1
#
_entry.id   AF-A0A3R9RLH0-F1
#
_cell.length_a   1.000
_cell.length_b   1.000
_cell.length_c   1.000
_cell.angle_alpha   90.00
_cell.angle_beta   90.00
_cell.angle_gamma   90.00
#
_symmetry.space_group_name_H-M   'P 1'
#
loop_
_entity.id
_entity.type
_entity.pdbx_description
1 polymer ?
#
loop_
_entity_poly.entity_id
_entity_poly.type
_entity_poly.pdbx_seq_one_letter_code
_entity_poly.pdbx_strand_id
1 'polypeptide(L)'
;MWRDEIMKKGISKFFRKLKRAIRRFFRRKILRKGVKRTYTDAERLAWYIYKFSSSCGAFKENPTKENLEMLKKTTTQLNERLGIELNGILEIAEKYLQNPCTDLKISLNEKARDLIMEIMEKGLVKEEEIEEGDD
;
A
#
# COMPACT_ATOMS: atom_id res chain seq x y z
N MET A 1 -41.51 41.68 -18.14
CA MET A 1 -42.31 40.48 -17.79
C MET A 1 -41.69 39.17 -18.28
N TRP A 2 -41.43 38.97 -19.59
CA TRP A 2 -40.92 37.68 -20.10
C TRP A 2 -39.45 37.36 -19.73
N ARG A 3 -38.60 38.39 -19.60
CA ARG A 3 -37.18 38.26 -19.23
C ARG A 3 -36.97 37.77 -17.78
N ASP A 4 -37.83 38.18 -16.85
CA ASP A 4 -37.70 37.82 -15.43
C ASP A 4 -38.04 36.34 -15.19
N GLU A 5 -38.96 35.79 -15.97
CA GLU A 5 -39.37 34.39 -15.87
C GLU A 5 -38.30 33.43 -16.40
N ILE A 6 -37.61 33.83 -17.47
CA ILE A 6 -36.48 33.09 -18.04
C ILE A 6 -35.29 33.13 -17.08
N MET A 7 -35.00 34.29 -16.47
CA MET A 7 -33.96 34.40 -15.45
C MET A 7 -34.27 33.52 -14.23
N LYS A 8 -35.50 33.53 -13.72
CA LYS A 8 -35.91 32.67 -12.59
C LYS A 8 -35.77 31.17 -12.92
N LYS A 9 -36.14 30.73 -14.12
CA LYS A 9 -35.99 29.33 -14.56
C LYS A 9 -34.52 28.92 -14.72
N GLY A 10 -33.68 29.80 -15.27
CA GLY A 10 -32.23 29.58 -15.38
C GLY A 10 -31.55 29.46 -14.01
N ILE A 11 -31.88 30.37 -13.09
CA ILE A 11 -31.40 30.39 -11.72
C ILE A 11 -31.82 29.12 -10.96
N SER A 12 -33.08 28.69 -11.07
CA SER A 12 -33.57 27.43 -10.47
C SER A 12 -32.80 26.19 -10.97
N LYS A 13 -32.46 26.15 -12.27
CA LYS A 13 -31.69 25.05 -12.88
C LYS A 13 -30.24 25.06 -12.41
N PHE A 14 -29.65 26.24 -12.24
CA PHE A 14 -28.32 26.45 -11.66
C PHE A 14 -28.26 25.99 -10.20
N PHE A 15 -29.19 26.44 -9.35
CA PHE A 15 -29.27 26.01 -7.95
C PHE A 15 -29.48 24.50 -7.81
N ARG A 16 -30.25 23.86 -8.71
CA ARG A 16 -30.38 22.39 -8.74
C ARG A 16 -29.07 21.69 -9.08
N LYS A 17 -28.29 22.21 -10.03
CA LYS A 17 -26.95 21.67 -10.36
C LYS A 17 -25.97 21.88 -9.19
N LEU A 18 -25.99 23.06 -8.58
CA LEU A 18 -25.14 23.42 -7.44
C LEU A 18 -25.44 22.54 -6.22
N LYS A 19 -26.72 22.37 -5.86
CA LYS A 19 -27.15 21.47 -4.76
C LYS A 19 -26.72 20.03 -5.01
N ARG A 20 -26.76 19.54 -6.25
CA ARG A 20 -26.24 18.21 -6.62
C ARG A 20 -24.71 18.13 -6.52
N ALA A 21 -23.99 19.18 -6.92
CA ALA A 21 -22.53 19.23 -6.84
C ALA A 21 -22.06 19.28 -5.38
N ILE A 22 -22.68 20.12 -4.55
CA ILE A 22 -22.43 20.21 -3.10
C ILE A 22 -22.74 18.87 -2.44
N ARG A 23 -23.89 18.25 -2.75
CA ARG A 23 -24.22 16.92 -2.22
C ARG A 23 -23.20 15.85 -2.64
N ARG A 24 -22.72 15.86 -3.88
CA ARG A 24 -21.64 14.97 -4.34
C ARG A 24 -20.31 15.26 -3.66
N PHE A 25 -20.00 16.52 -3.38
CA PHE A 25 -18.79 16.93 -2.68
C PHE A 25 -18.84 16.49 -1.22
N PHE A 26 -19.93 16.75 -0.51
CA PHE A 26 -20.14 16.29 0.86
C PHE A 26 -20.20 14.77 0.95
N ARG A 27 -20.90 14.07 0.04
CA ARG A 27 -20.93 12.61 0.04
C ARG A 27 -19.54 12.02 -0.19
N ARG A 28 -18.71 12.61 -1.07
CA ARG A 28 -17.29 12.22 -1.23
C ARG A 28 -16.45 12.53 0.02
N LYS A 29 -16.66 13.67 0.66
CA LYS A 29 -15.92 14.07 1.87
C LYS A 29 -16.32 13.24 3.10
N ILE A 30 -17.59 12.85 3.21
CA ILE A 30 -18.14 12.01 4.28
C ILE A 30 -17.74 10.54 4.07
N LEU A 31 -17.78 10.01 2.84
CA LEU A 31 -17.23 8.69 2.55
C LEU A 31 -15.70 8.62 2.75
N ARG A 32 -14.99 9.75 2.61
CA ARG A 32 -13.56 9.89 2.94
C ARG A 32 -13.28 10.04 4.44
N LYS A 33 -14.28 10.29 5.29
CA LYS A 33 -14.15 10.04 6.74
C LYS A 33 -14.14 8.53 6.91
N GLY A 34 -12.98 7.94 6.59
CA GLY A 34 -12.75 6.52 6.65
C GLY A 34 -13.13 6.02 8.03
N VAL A 35 -13.98 4.99 8.05
CA VAL A 35 -14.03 4.08 9.19
C VAL A 35 -12.58 3.69 9.45
N LYS A 36 -12.02 4.07 10.60
CA LYS A 36 -10.71 3.58 11.02
C LYS A 36 -10.90 2.08 11.22
N ARG A 37 -10.66 1.29 10.17
CA ARG A 37 -10.68 -0.16 10.29
C ARG A 37 -9.56 -0.51 11.26
N THR A 38 -9.93 -1.07 12.40
CA THR A 38 -9.01 -1.69 13.33
C THR A 38 -8.60 -3.00 12.68
N TYR A 39 -7.39 -3.02 12.13
CA TYR A 39 -6.82 -4.25 11.59
C TYR A 39 -6.20 -5.05 12.74
N THR A 40 -6.40 -6.37 12.73
CA THR A 40 -5.64 -7.28 13.58
C THR A 40 -4.16 -7.25 13.18
N ASP A 41 -3.26 -7.71 14.04
CA ASP A 41 -1.84 -7.73 13.71
C ASP A 41 -1.53 -8.71 12.56
N ALA A 42 -2.21 -9.86 12.50
CA ALA A 42 -2.17 -10.77 11.37
C ALA A 42 -2.58 -10.09 10.03
N GLU A 43 -3.66 -9.30 10.03
CA GLU A 43 -4.09 -8.55 8.83
C GLU A 43 -3.05 -7.51 8.41
N ARG A 44 -2.39 -6.86 9.37
CA ARG A 44 -1.32 -5.88 9.08
C ARG A 44 -0.12 -6.59 8.46
N LEU A 45 0.32 -7.71 9.03
CA LEU A 45 1.45 -8.48 8.52
C LEU A 45 1.17 -9.03 7.12
N ALA A 46 -0.01 -9.60 6.90
CA ALA A 46 -0.45 -10.05 5.58
C ALA A 46 -0.41 -8.91 4.54
N TRP A 47 -0.82 -7.70 4.92
CA TRP A 47 -0.74 -6.53 4.05
C TRP A 47 0.71 -6.15 3.69
N TYR A 48 1.63 -6.25 4.63
CA TYR A 48 3.05 -6.00 4.39
C TYR A 48 3.69 -7.06 3.49
N ILE A 49 3.40 -8.35 3.72
CA ILE A 49 3.82 -9.46 2.86
C ILE A 49 3.31 -9.25 1.43
N TYR A 50 2.03 -8.87 1.28
CA TYR A 50 1.42 -8.61 -0.02
C TYR A 50 2.13 -7.47 -0.75
N LYS A 51 2.29 -6.30 -0.11
CA LYS A 51 2.95 -5.13 -0.72
C LYS A 51 4.37 -5.48 -1.17
N PHE A 52 5.11 -6.16 -0.31
CA PHE A 52 6.46 -6.59 -0.60
C PHE A 52 6.51 -7.54 -1.79
N SER A 53 5.76 -8.64 -1.73
CA SER A 53 5.67 -9.65 -2.79
C SER A 53 5.27 -9.03 -4.13
N SER A 54 4.30 -8.12 -4.12
CA SER A 54 3.85 -7.41 -5.32
C SER A 54 4.96 -6.53 -5.91
N SER A 55 5.65 -5.74 -5.08
CA SER A 55 6.76 -4.89 -5.54
C SER A 55 7.96 -5.70 -6.06
N CYS A 56 8.30 -6.81 -5.40
CA CYS A 56 9.38 -7.70 -5.80
C CYS A 56 9.04 -8.44 -7.11
N GLY A 57 7.79 -8.90 -7.26
CA GLY A 57 7.30 -9.52 -8.49
C GLY A 57 7.38 -8.57 -9.69
N ALA A 58 6.87 -7.34 -9.54
CA ALA A 58 6.94 -6.32 -10.59
C ALA A 58 8.38 -6.00 -10.99
N PHE A 59 9.29 -5.89 -10.02
CA PHE A 59 10.71 -5.67 -10.30
C PHE A 59 11.39 -6.85 -11.00
N LYS A 60 11.08 -8.10 -10.61
CA LYS A 60 11.60 -9.30 -11.26
C LYS A 60 11.18 -9.45 -12.72
N GLU A 61 9.94 -9.09 -13.02
CA GLU A 61 9.36 -9.16 -14.36
C GLU A 61 9.92 -8.06 -15.26
N ASN A 62 10.04 -6.85 -14.73
CA ASN A 62 10.56 -5.70 -15.46
C ASN A 62 11.56 -4.92 -14.58
N PRO A 63 12.86 -5.24 -14.62
CA PRO A 63 13.86 -4.58 -13.79
C PRO A 63 14.16 -3.18 -14.33
N THR A 64 13.46 -2.19 -13.82
CA THR A 64 13.68 -0.76 -14.10
C THR A 64 14.09 -0.03 -12.83
N LYS A 65 14.68 1.17 -12.99
CA LYS A 65 15.00 2.05 -11.83
C LYS A 65 13.75 2.39 -11.02
N GLU A 66 12.63 2.65 -11.68
CA GLU A 66 11.35 2.95 -11.04
C GLU A 66 10.85 1.76 -10.19
N ASN A 67 10.90 0.55 -10.75
CA ASN A 67 10.50 -0.65 -10.00
C ASN A 67 11.44 -0.94 -8.83
N LEU A 68 12.75 -0.69 -9.00
CA LEU A 68 13.71 -0.78 -7.90
C LEU A 68 13.42 0.25 -6.80
N GLU A 69 13.09 1.49 -7.14
CA GLU A 69 12.70 2.52 -6.18
C GLU A 69 11.42 2.16 -5.41
N MET A 70 10.44 1.55 -6.08
CA MET A 70 9.23 1.04 -5.42
C MET A 70 9.54 -0.10 -4.44
N LEU A 71 10.43 -1.02 -4.81
CA LEU A 71 10.91 -2.09 -3.93
C LEU A 71 11.67 -1.50 -2.73
N LYS A 72 12.58 -0.54 -2.96
CA LYS A 72 13.30 0.20 -1.91
C LYS A 72 12.34 0.89 -0.94
N LYS A 73 11.35 1.61 -1.46
CA LYS A 73 10.33 2.27 -0.62
C LYS A 73 9.55 1.26 0.22
N THR A 74 9.20 0.10 -0.34
CA THR A 74 8.45 -0.93 0.37
C THR A 74 9.29 -1.59 1.45
N THR A 75 10.57 -1.86 1.18
CA THR A 75 11.52 -2.37 2.18
C THR A 75 11.77 -1.34 3.28
N THR A 76 11.96 -0.05 2.98
CA THR A 76 12.06 0.99 4.03
C THR A 76 10.82 1.00 4.94
N GLN A 77 9.61 0.89 4.38
CA GLN A 77 8.40 0.79 5.20
C GLN A 77 8.35 -0.45 6.10
N LEU A 78 8.90 -1.58 5.66
CA LEU A 78 9.01 -2.79 6.47
C LEU A 78 9.99 -2.58 7.62
N ASN A 79 11.14 -1.98 7.35
CA ASN A 79 12.12 -1.65 8.38
C ASN A 79 11.55 -0.68 9.42
N GLU A 80 10.97 0.45 8.99
CA GLU A 80 10.45 1.47 9.91
C GLU A 80 9.29 0.99 10.77
N ARG A 81 8.46 0.06 10.25
CA ARG A 81 7.18 -0.32 10.91
C ARG A 81 7.22 -1.66 11.58
N LEU A 82 8.02 -2.58 11.06
CA LEU A 82 8.17 -3.92 11.60
C LEU A 82 9.57 -4.13 12.17
N GLY A 83 10.53 -3.21 12.04
CA GLY A 83 11.89 -3.40 12.57
C GLY A 83 12.61 -4.61 11.97
N ILE A 84 12.43 -4.84 10.68
CA ILE A 84 13.05 -5.94 9.91
C ILE A 84 14.16 -5.34 9.04
N GLU A 85 15.35 -5.95 9.04
CA GLU A 85 16.51 -5.48 8.27
C GLU A 85 16.49 -6.08 6.85
N LEU A 86 16.49 -5.24 5.81
CA LEU A 86 16.30 -5.70 4.41
C LEU A 86 17.49 -5.39 3.49
N ASN A 87 18.68 -5.20 4.05
CA ASN A 87 19.83 -4.76 3.26
C ASN A 87 20.22 -5.79 2.18
N GLY A 88 20.16 -7.09 2.51
CA GLY A 88 20.56 -8.16 1.60
C GLY A 88 19.73 -8.28 0.32
N ILE A 89 18.43 -7.95 0.35
CA ILE A 89 17.60 -8.03 -0.87
C ILE A 89 17.86 -6.85 -1.81
N LEU A 90 18.15 -5.67 -1.27
CA LEU A 90 18.40 -4.47 -2.07
C LEU A 90 19.72 -4.58 -2.85
N GLU A 91 20.76 -5.14 -2.24
CA GLU A 91 22.03 -5.39 -2.93
C GLU A 91 21.87 -6.32 -4.13
N ILE A 92 21.11 -7.42 -3.96
CA ILE A 92 20.83 -8.36 -5.06
C ILE A 92 19.96 -7.70 -6.11
N ALA A 93 18.97 -6.90 -5.71
CA ALA A 93 18.11 -6.18 -6.64
C ALA A 93 18.91 -5.16 -7.48
N GLU A 94 19.87 -4.45 -6.88
CA GLU A 94 20.75 -3.53 -7.60
C GLU A 94 21.64 -4.27 -8.61
N LYS A 95 22.24 -5.41 -8.21
CA LYS A 95 23.00 -6.26 -9.12
C LYS A 95 22.14 -6.80 -10.26
N TYR A 96 20.91 -7.22 -9.96
CA TYR A 96 19.95 -7.73 -10.95
C TYR A 96 19.49 -6.64 -11.92
N LEU A 97 19.33 -5.39 -11.48
CA LEU A 97 19.03 -4.27 -12.36
C LEU A 97 20.17 -4.02 -13.36
N GLN A 98 21.42 -4.15 -12.93
CA GLN A 98 22.59 -3.96 -13.80
C GLN A 98 22.79 -5.12 -14.78
N ASN A 99 22.57 -6.34 -14.32
CA ASN A 99 22.76 -7.55 -15.13
C ASN A 99 21.66 -8.57 -14.85
N PRO A 100 20.50 -8.49 -15.54
CA PRO A 100 19.42 -9.43 -15.36
C PRO A 100 19.83 -10.84 -15.81
N CYS A 101 20.08 -11.74 -14.86
CA CYS A 101 20.41 -13.13 -15.14
C CYS A 101 19.63 -14.09 -14.24
N THR A 102 19.57 -15.36 -14.64
CA THR A 102 18.81 -16.41 -13.94
C THR A 102 19.28 -16.59 -12.50
N ASP A 103 20.59 -16.61 -12.25
CA ASP A 103 21.15 -16.85 -10.92
C ASP A 103 20.82 -15.73 -9.94
N LEU A 104 20.88 -14.48 -10.39
CA LEU A 104 20.47 -13.32 -9.59
C LEU A 104 18.96 -13.31 -9.35
N LYS A 105 18.16 -13.74 -10.33
CA LYS A 105 16.71 -13.90 -10.17
C LYS A 105 16.37 -14.98 -9.14
N ILE A 106 17.12 -16.09 -9.11
CA ILE A 106 16.99 -17.15 -8.09
C ILE A 106 17.38 -16.59 -6.72
N SER A 107 18.54 -15.95 -6.62
CA SER A 107 19.03 -15.34 -5.37
C SER A 107 18.03 -14.31 -4.81
N LEU A 108 17.39 -13.53 -5.68
CA LEU A 108 16.36 -12.58 -5.30
C LEU A 108 15.10 -13.28 -4.76
N ASN A 109 14.74 -14.44 -5.30
CA ASN A 109 13.62 -15.24 -4.79
C ASN A 109 13.91 -15.82 -3.42
N GLU A 110 15.12 -16.35 -3.22
CA GLU A 110 15.55 -16.89 -1.93
C GLU A 110 15.50 -15.81 -0.86
N LYS A 111 16.10 -14.65 -1.12
CA LYS A 111 16.03 -13.52 -0.19
C LYS A 111 14.62 -12.99 0.03
N ALA A 112 13.78 -12.97 -1.00
CA ALA A 112 12.39 -12.60 -0.83
C ALA A 112 11.62 -13.60 0.05
N ARG A 113 11.88 -14.91 -0.11
CA ARG A 113 11.26 -15.95 0.72
C ARG A 113 11.69 -15.83 2.18
N ASP A 114 13.00 -15.73 2.42
CA ASP A 114 13.56 -15.63 3.78
C ASP A 114 13.00 -14.41 4.51
N LEU A 115 12.83 -13.29 3.80
CA LEU A 115 12.22 -12.10 4.35
C LEU A 115 10.75 -12.30 4.73
N ILE A 116 9.98 -12.99 3.88
CA ILE A 116 8.58 -13.29 4.20
C ILE A 116 8.50 -14.17 5.44
N MET A 117 9.40 -15.15 5.58
CA MET A 117 9.49 -15.96 6.79
C MET A 117 9.77 -15.11 8.04
N GLU A 118 10.73 -14.19 7.97
CA GLU A 118 11.03 -13.28 9.09
C GLU A 118 9.82 -12.40 9.48
N ILE A 119 9.07 -11.90 8.49
CA ILE A 119 7.82 -11.14 8.76
C ILE A 119 6.79 -12.03 9.47
N MET A 120 6.67 -13.30 9.08
CA MET A 120 5.71 -14.23 9.66
C MET A 120 6.11 -14.63 11.09
N GLU A 121 7.38 -14.96 11.32
CA GLU A 121 7.93 -15.29 12.65
C GLU A 121 7.71 -14.15 13.63
N LYS A 122 7.92 -12.91 13.20
CA LYS A 122 7.64 -11.73 14.02
C LYS A 122 6.17 -11.58 14.41
N GLY A 123 5.26 -12.10 13.59
CA GLY A 123 3.84 -12.19 13.93
C GLY A 123 3.55 -13.21 15.01
N LEU A 124 4.18 -14.38 14.94
CA LEU A 124 3.98 -15.47 15.89
C LEU A 124 4.47 -15.12 17.29
N VAL A 125 5.68 -14.55 17.41
CA VAL A 125 6.24 -14.11 18.71
C VAL A 125 5.30 -13.12 19.40
N LYS A 126 4.65 -12.26 18.63
CA LYS A 126 3.75 -11.24 19.17
C LYS A 126 2.44 -11.81 19.68
N GLU A 127 1.99 -12.96 19.15
CA GLU A 127 0.81 -13.66 19.67
C GLU A 127 1.14 -14.39 20.98
N GLU A 128 2.32 -15.01 21.09
CA GLU A 128 2.79 -15.69 22.31
C GLU A 128 2.95 -14.72 23.50
N GLU A 129 3.52 -13.53 23.28
CA GLU A 129 3.65 -12.50 24.34
C GLU A 129 2.29 -11.98 24.88
N ILE A 130 1.23 -12.08 24.07
CA ILE A 130 -0.11 -11.67 24.50
C ILE A 130 -0.74 -12.74 25.39
N GLU A 131 -0.50 -14.03 25.10
CA GLU A 131 -1.03 -15.13 25.90
C GLU A 131 -0.36 -15.25 27.28
N GLU A 132 0.95 -14.98 27.39
CA GLU A 132 1.66 -15.02 28.69
C GLU A 132 1.39 -13.82 29.62
N GLY A 133 0.83 -12.72 29.10
CA GLY A 133 0.58 -11.48 29.84
C GLY A 133 -0.80 -11.36 30.48
N ASP A 134 -1.71 -12.28 30.19
CA ASP A 134 -3.10 -12.29 30.67
C ASP A 134 -3.36 -13.28 31.85
N ASP A 135 -2.32 -13.95 32.35
CA ASP A 135 -2.31 -14.82 33.55
C ASP A 135 -1.87 -14.09 34.84
#